data_AF-A0A1I4ZSU5-F1
#
_entry.id   AF-A0A1I4ZSU5-F1
#
_cell.length_a   1.000
_cell.length_b   1.000
_cell.length_c   1.000
_cell.angle_alpha   90.00
_cell.angle_beta   90.00
_cell.angle_gamma   90.00
#
_symmetry.space_group_name_H-M   'P 1'
#
loop_
_entity.id
_entity.type
_entity.pdbx_description
1 polymer ?
#
loop_
_entity_poly.entity_id
_entity_poly.type
_entity_poly.pdbx_seq_one_letter_code
_entity_poly.pdbx_strand_id
1 'polypeptide(L)' 'MSQLTPANRALPLVTGVLTAAALSGAAVFAVLQSGCDDPGSYQVREDAVELIGGCLQPDDLPVHPRPPAGQDGDDPAMAR' A
#
# COMPACT_ATOMS: atom_id res chain seq x y z
N MET A 1 10.18 -22.11 48.69
CA MET A 1 9.06 -22.17 47.71
C MET A 1 8.62 -20.74 47.46
N SER A 2 9.12 -20.11 46.40
CA SER A 2 8.79 -18.70 46.07
C SER A 2 7.36 -18.64 45.56
N GLN A 3 6.42 -18.34 46.46
CA GLN A 3 5.06 -18.03 46.06
C GLN A 3 5.08 -16.66 45.39
N LEU A 4 5.04 -16.68 44.06
CA LEU A 4 4.74 -15.50 43.25
C LEU A 4 3.34 -15.03 43.62
N THR A 5 3.25 -13.86 44.24
CA THR A 5 2.00 -13.15 44.53
C THR A 5 1.13 -13.07 43.26
N PRO A 6 -0.21 -13.11 43.36
CA PRO A 6 -1.11 -13.12 42.20
C PRO A 6 -0.85 -11.96 41.22
N ALA A 7 -0.36 -10.82 41.71
CA ALA A 7 0.07 -9.68 40.91
C ALA A 7 1.17 -10.03 39.87
N ASN A 8 2.08 -10.96 40.18
CA ASN A 8 3.18 -11.33 39.30
C ASN A 8 2.76 -12.21 38.11
N ARG A 9 1.55 -12.81 38.16
CA ARG A 9 0.98 -13.56 37.02
C ARG A 9 0.26 -12.67 36.01
N ALA A 10 -0.24 -11.52 36.46
CA ALA A 10 -0.93 -10.57 35.59
C ALA A 10 0.04 -9.68 34.79
N LEU A 11 1.25 -9.44 35.31
CA LEU A 11 2.29 -8.65 34.63
C LEU A 11 2.49 -9.01 33.15
N PRO A 12 2.76 -10.28 32.77
CA PRO A 12 3.01 -10.63 31.36
C PRO A 12 1.80 -10.37 30.47
N LEU A 13 0.58 -10.58 30.99
CA LEU A 13 -0.66 -10.33 30.25
C LEU A 13 -0.83 -8.81 30.04
N VAL A 14 -0.66 -8.01 31.08
CA VAL A 14 -0.73 -6.55 31.00
C VAL A 14 0.31 -6.02 30.01
N THR A 15 1.55 -6.50 30.07
CA THR A 15 2.58 -6.08 29.09
C THR A 15 2.23 -6.48 27.67
N GLY A 16 1.63 -7.67 27.47
CA GLY A 16 1.17 -8.13 26.16
C GLY A 16 0.03 -7.27 25.61
N VAL A 17 -0.96 -6.94 26.44
CA VAL A 17 -2.08 -6.06 26.04
C VAL A 17 -1.58 -4.66 25.71
N LEU A 18 -0.66 -4.10 26.51
CA LEU A 18 -0.07 -2.79 26.26
C LEU A 18 0.73 -2.76 24.96
N THR A 19 1.54 -3.79 24.69
CA THR A 19 2.29 -3.88 23.43
C THR A 19 1.38 -4.05 22.23
N ALA A 20 0.35 -4.88 22.31
CA ALA A 20 -0.65 -5.03 21.25
C ALA A 20 -1.38 -3.72 20.96
N ALA A 21 -1.79 -2.98 22.01
CA ALA A 21 -2.43 -1.69 21.87
C ALA A 21 -1.49 -0.65 21.22
N ALA A 22 -0.22 -0.62 21.64
CA ALA A 22 0.79 0.26 21.06
C ALA A 22 1.03 -0.05 19.57
N LEU A 23 1.19 -1.33 19.20
CA LEU A 23 1.34 -1.75 17.81
C LEU A 23 0.13 -1.40 16.95
N SER A 24 -1.08 -1.59 17.49
CA SER A 24 -2.32 -1.23 16.80
C SER A 24 -2.41 0.28 16.57
N GLY A 25 -2.07 1.08 17.59
CA GLY A 25 -2.00 2.54 17.47
C GLY A 25 -0.96 2.99 16.45
N ALA A 26 0.22 2.35 16.43
CA ALA A 26 1.27 2.64 15.45
C ALA A 26 0.81 2.36 14.01
N ALA A 27 0.05 1.28 13.79
CA ALA A 27 -0.50 0.96 12.47
C ALA A 27 -1.49 2.04 11.99
N VAL A 28 -2.42 2.46 12.85
CA VAL A 28 -3.38 3.54 12.52
C VAL A 28 -2.64 4.86 12.26
N PHE A 29 -1.65 5.19 13.10
CA PHE A 29 -0.84 6.40 12.94
C PHE A 29 -0.10 6.41 11.60
N ALA A 30 0.47 5.28 11.18
CA ALA A 30 1.15 5.16 9.89
C ALA A 30 0.20 5.44 8.71
N VAL A 31 -1.04 4.93 8.76
CA VAL A 31 -2.05 5.21 7.74
C VAL A 31 -2.41 6.69 7.70
N LEU A 32 -2.62 7.33 8.85
CA LEU A 32 -2.92 8.77 8.91
C LEU A 32 -1.76 9.62 8.37
N GLN A 33 -0.52 9.18 8.59
CA GLN A 33 0.69 9.85 8.11
C GLN A 33 1.05 9.54 6.65
N SER A 34 0.29 8.70 5.96
CA SER A 34 0.53 8.36 4.55
C SER A 34 0.43 9.57 3.60
N GLY A 35 -0.14 10.68 4.07
CA GLY A 35 -0.26 11.90 3.26
C GLY A 35 -1.32 11.80 2.17
N CYS A 36 -2.26 10.83 2.24
CA CYS A 36 -3.35 10.72 1.28
C CYS A 36 -4.29 11.95 1.23
N ASP A 37 -4.31 12.77 2.27
CA ASP A 37 -5.05 14.05 2.30
C ASP A 37 -4.30 15.19 1.58
N ASP A 38 -2.99 15.05 1.36
CA ASP A 38 -2.20 16.01 0.59
C ASP A 38 -2.28 15.63 -0.89
N PRO A 39 -2.89 16.46 -1.76
CA PRO A 39 -2.98 16.16 -3.17
C PRO A 39 -1.57 16.17 -3.76
N GLY A 40 -1.07 14.98 -4.12
CA GLY A 40 0.22 14.81 -4.77
C GLY A 40 0.37 15.69 -6.01
N SER A 41 1.60 16.01 -6.39
CA SER A 41 1.89 16.90 -7.52
C SER A 41 2.54 16.13 -8.67
N TYR A 42 2.01 16.32 -9.89
CA TYR A 42 2.65 15.82 -11.10
C TYR A 42 3.82 16.72 -11.48
N GLN A 43 5.02 16.13 -11.55
CA GLN A 43 6.21 16.82 -12.00
C GLN A 43 6.79 16.12 -13.22
N VAL A 44 7.19 16.91 -14.22
CA VAL A 44 7.88 16.40 -15.40
C VAL A 44 9.34 16.18 -15.01
N ARG A 45 9.82 14.94 -15.09
CA ARG A 45 11.24 14.61 -14.97
C ARG A 45 11.69 13.90 -16.23
N GLU A 46 12.77 14.42 -16.81
CA GLU A 46 13.43 13.88 -18.01
C GLU A 46 12.46 13.77 -19.20
N ASP A 47 11.81 12.63 -19.37
CA ASP A 47 10.89 12.28 -20.46
C ASP A 47 9.54 11.74 -19.97
N ALA A 48 9.31 11.71 -18.64
CA ALA A 48 8.09 11.17 -18.03
C ALA A 48 7.44 12.14 -17.03
N VAL A 49 6.13 12.00 -16.86
CA VAL A 49 5.38 12.68 -15.80
C VAL A 49 5.33 11.76 -14.60
N GLU A 50 5.93 12.18 -13.49
CA GLU A 50 5.96 11.44 -12.23
C GLU A 50 5.02 12.11 -11.21
N LEU A 51 4.19 11.31 -10.54
CA LEU A 51 3.40 11.81 -9.41
C LEU A 51 4.25 11.72 -8.14
N ILE A 52 4.47 12.86 -7.49
CA ILE A 52 5.21 12.96 -6.23
C ILE A 52 4.23 13.22 -5.09
N GLY A 53 4.21 12.33 -4.09
CA GLY A 53 3.31 12.41 -2.96
C GLY A 53 1.87 12.01 -3.30
N GLY A 54 0.97 12.16 -2.33
CA GLY A 54 -0.44 11.77 -2.45
C GLY A 54 -0.67 10.25 -2.60
N CYS A 55 -1.93 9.86 -2.64
CA CYS A 55 -2.38 8.49 -2.87
C CYS A 55 -3.24 8.45 -4.14
N LEU A 56 -3.07 7.44 -5.00
CA LEU A 56 -3.98 7.21 -6.12
C LEU A 56 -5.15 6.32 -5.70
N GLN A 57 -6.35 6.63 -6.19
CA GLN A 57 -7.47 5.71 -6.15
C GLN A 57 -7.41 4.74 -7.35
N PRO A 58 -7.91 3.50 -7.24
CA PRO A 58 -7.96 2.57 -8.37
C PRO A 58 -8.64 3.13 -9.62
N ASP A 59 -9.64 4.01 -9.46
CA ASP A 59 -10.33 4.69 -10.56
C ASP A 59 -9.47 5.74 -11.28
N ASP A 60 -8.40 6.23 -10.66
CA ASP A 60 -7.44 7.17 -11.27
C ASP A 60 -6.42 6.45 -12.17
N LEU A 61 -6.32 5.12 -12.05
CA LEU A 61 -5.40 4.33 -12.86
C LEU A 61 -6.01 4.06 -14.24
N PRO A 62 -5.30 4.35 -15.34
CA PRO A 62 -5.77 4.00 -16.66
C PRO A 62 -5.89 2.48 -16.76
N VAL A 63 -7.11 1.97 -16.93
CA VAL A 63 -7.33 0.58 -17.34
C VAL A 63 -6.65 0.38 -18.69
N HIS A 64 -5.56 -0.38 -18.71
CA HIS A 64 -4.91 -0.71 -19.98
C HIS A 64 -5.95 -1.26 -20.95
N PRO A 65 -6.08 -0.69 -22.16
CA PRO A 65 -6.91 -1.30 -23.19
C PRO A 65 -6.40 -2.73 -23.39
N ARG A 66 -7.26 -3.73 -23.17
CA ARG A 66 -6.94 -5.10 -23.56
C ARG A 66 -6.68 -5.07 -25.07
N PRO A 67 -5.48 -5.46 -25.56
CA PRO A 67 -5.27 -5.61 -26.99
C PRO A 67 -6.37 -6.54 -27.51
N PRO A 68 -7.09 -6.18 -28.59
CA PRO A 68 -8.10 -7.07 -29.14
C PRO A 68 -7.44 -8.42 -29.44
N ALA A 69 -8.02 -9.49 -28.91
CA ALA A 69 -7.56 -10.85 -29.19
C ALA A 69 -7.81 -11.14 -30.67
N GLY A 70 -6.76 -11.05 -31.49
CA GLY A 70 -6.83 -11.34 -32.92
C GLY A 70 -6.09 -10.33 -33.78
N GLN A 71 -4.76 -10.32 -33.70
CA GLN A 71 -3.89 -9.96 -34.83
C GLN A 71 -2.73 -10.98 -34.92
N ASP A 72 -3.07 -12.26 -34.79
CA ASP A 72 -2.26 -13.34 -35.33
C ASP A 72 -2.82 -13.64 -36.73
N GLY A 73 -2.10 -13.24 -37.77
CA GLY A 73 -2.31 -13.72 -39.14
C GLY A 73 -3.16 -12.82 -40.03
N ASP A 74 -2.51 -12.04 -40.89
CA ASP A 74 -2.78 -11.90 -42.34
C ASP A 74 -2.08 -10.63 -42.84
N ASP A 75 -0.75 -10.68 -42.98
CA ASP A 75 0.02 -9.66 -43.68
C ASP A 75 0.25 -10.13 -45.14
N PRO A 76 -0.44 -9.56 -46.15
CA PRO A 76 -0.32 -9.98 -47.56
C PRO A 76 1.00 -9.56 -48.23
N ALA A 77 1.97 -9.03 -47.48
CA ALA A 77 3.25 -8.55 -47.99
C ALA A 77 4.24 -9.67 -48.42
N MET A 78 3.96 -10.95 -48.13
CA MET A 78 4.83 -12.09 -48.51
C MET A 78 4.48 -12.73 -49.87
N ALA A 79 3.51 -12.18 -50.63
CA ALA A 79 3.05 -12.75 -51.90
C ALA A 79 3.53 -12.00 -53.16
N ARG A 80 4.58 -11.18 -53.07
CA ARG A 80 5.15 -10.45 -54.22
C ARG A 80 6.64 -10.71 -54.39
#